data_AF-A0A969IE74-F1
#
_entry.id   AF-A0A969IE74-F1
#
_cell.length_a   1.000
_cell.length_b   1.000
_cell.length_c   1.000
_cell.angle_alpha   90.00
_cell.angle_beta   90.00
_cell.angle_gamma   90.00
#
_symmetry.space_group_name_H-M   'P 1'
#
loop_
_entity.id
_entity.type
_entity.pdbx_description
1 polymer ?
#
loop_
_entity_poly.entity_id
_entity_poly.type
_entity_poly.pdbx_seq_one_letter_code
_entity_poly.pdbx_strand_id
1 'polypeptide(L)' 'MMFTVYENDDKVLEALQAGATGYLLKKTDPPRILESIKELSRGGSPMSSNIARKLLNIFVRKKIKQNNENSYGQRK' A
#
# COMPACT_ATOMS: atom_id res chain seq x y z
N MET A 1 -7.59 -6.34 -6.31
CA MET A 1 -6.30 -5.76 -6.79
C MET A 1 -6.60 -4.49 -7.58
N MET A 2 -5.72 -3.48 -7.50
CA MET A 2 -5.84 -2.21 -8.25
C MET A 2 -4.74 -2.10 -9.31
N PHE A 3 -5.07 -1.59 -10.50
CA PHE A 3 -4.13 -1.34 -11.61
C PHE A 3 -4.29 0.08 -12.16
N THR A 4 -3.31 0.96 -11.93
CA THR A 4 -3.50 2.41 -12.08
C THR A 4 -2.23 3.16 -12.44
N VAL A 5 -2.34 4.43 -12.86
CA VAL A 5 -1.17 5.31 -13.04
C VAL A 5 -0.78 6.04 -11.75
N TYR A 6 -1.67 6.06 -10.75
CA TYR A 6 -1.48 6.82 -9.52
C TYR A 6 -0.56 6.11 -8.54
N GLU A 7 0.43 6.83 -8.01
CA GLU A 7 1.37 6.33 -7.00
C GLU A 7 1.47 7.23 -5.75
N ASN A 8 0.52 8.14 -5.57
CA ASN A 8 0.44 8.98 -4.38
C ASN A 8 -0.07 8.19 -3.16
N ASP A 9 0.45 8.56 -2.00
CA ASP A 9 0.29 7.82 -0.75
C ASP A 9 -1.19 7.63 -0.37
N ASP A 10 -2.01 8.67 -0.54
CA ASP A 10 -3.44 8.63 -0.24
C ASP A 10 -4.20 7.61 -1.10
N LYS A 11 -3.94 7.58 -2.42
CA LYS A 11 -4.62 6.64 -3.32
C LYS A 11 -4.21 5.20 -3.09
N VAL A 12 -2.94 4.98 -2.74
CA VAL A 12 -2.47 3.65 -2.36
C VAL A 12 -3.19 3.20 -1.09
N LEU A 13 -3.27 4.07 -0.08
CA LEU A 13 -3.93 3.74 1.19
C LEU A 13 -5.44 3.51 1.01
N GLU A 14 -6.13 4.40 0.28
CA GLU A 14 -7.56 4.27 -0.07
C GLU A 14 -7.83 2.93 -0.75
N ALA A 15 -7.01 2.55 -1.74
CA ALA A 15 -7.18 1.29 -2.45
C ALA A 15 -7.04 0.08 -1.51
N LEU A 16 -6.03 0.07 -0.63
CA LEU A 16 -5.87 -1.01 0.33
C LEU A 16 -7.00 -1.05 1.36
N GLN A 17 -7.44 0.10 1.87
CA GLN A 17 -8.57 0.20 2.80
C GLN A 17 -9.88 -0.28 2.18
N ALA A 18 -10.06 -0.07 0.88
CA ALA A 18 -11.17 -0.61 0.11
C ALA A 18 -11.07 -2.13 -0.16
N GLY A 19 -10.02 -2.80 0.33
CA GLY A 19 -9.85 -4.25 0.21
C GLY A 19 -8.96 -4.69 -0.96
N ALA A 20 -8.20 -3.78 -1.58
CA ALA A 20 -7.24 -4.21 -2.59
C ALA A 20 -6.10 -5.04 -1.96
N THR A 21 -6.01 -6.31 -2.35
CA THR A 21 -4.91 -7.22 -1.94
C THR A 21 -3.59 -6.99 -2.71
N GLY A 22 -3.61 -6.16 -3.75
CA GLY A 22 -2.43 -5.88 -4.58
C GLY A 22 -2.59 -4.55 -5.32
N TYR A 23 -1.46 -3.96 -5.71
CA TYR A 23 -1.39 -2.63 -6.32
C TYR A 23 -0.28 -2.55 -7.37
N LEU A 24 -0.66 -2.45 -8.64
CA LEU A 24 0.27 -2.35 -9.77
C LEU A 24 0.10 -1.04 -10.51
N LEU A 25 1.20 -0.61 -11.15
CA LEU A 25 1.21 0.60 -11.96
C LEU A 25 1.00 0.26 -13.44
N LYS A 26 0.29 1.10 -14.20
CA LYS A 26 0.09 0.90 -15.65
C LYS A 26 1.37 0.93 -16.47
N LYS A 27 2.49 1.36 -15.88
CA LYS A 27 3.85 1.28 -16.44
C LYS A 27 4.54 -0.07 -16.20
N THR A 28 3.89 -1.02 -15.52
CA THR A 28 4.42 -2.37 -15.30
C THR A 28 4.45 -3.14 -16.61
N ASP A 29 5.58 -3.80 -16.88
CA ASP A 29 5.76 -4.58 -18.10
C ASP A 29 4.69 -5.68 -18.26
N PRO A 30 4.16 -5.93 -19.47
CA PRO A 30 3.08 -6.89 -19.68
C PRO A 30 3.32 -8.30 -19.10
N PRO A 31 4.53 -8.90 -19.22
CA PRO A 31 4.79 -10.21 -18.61
C PRO A 31 4.66 -10.18 -17.08
N ARG A 32 5.05 -9.07 -16.45
CA ARG A 32 4.98 -8.91 -15.00
C ARG A 32 3.55 -8.74 -14.52
N ILE A 33 2.67 -8.14 -15.31
CA ILE A 33 1.23 -8.08 -15.02
C ILE A 33 0.66 -9.50 -14.91
N LEU A 34 0.97 -10.38 -15.88
CA LEU A 34 0.51 -11.77 -15.87
C LEU A 34 1.01 -12.53 -14.64
N GLU A 35 2.30 -12.39 -14.31
CA GLU A 35 2.87 -13.02 -13.13
C GLU A 35 2.22 -12.54 -11.83
N SER A 36 1.94 -11.23 -11.73
CA SER A 36 1.22 -10.67 -10.58
C SER A 36 -0.21 -11.20 -10.46
N ILE A 37 -0.94 -11.41 -11.57
CA ILE A 37 -2.28 -12.03 -11.51
C ILE A 37 -2.19 -13.46 -10.97
N LYS A 38 -1.20 -14.25 -11.42
CA LYS A 38 -0.97 -15.60 -10.91
C LYS A 38 -0.55 -15.61 -9.45
N GLU A 39 0.28 -14.66 -9.03
CA GLU A 39 0.65 -14.47 -7.62
C GLU A 39 -0.58 -14.18 -6.75
N LEU A 40 -1.43 -13.25 -7.19
CA LEU A 40 -2.68 -12.92 -6.51
C LEU A 40 -3.60 -14.14 -6.37
N SER A 41 -3.77 -14.92 -7.45
CA SER A 41 -4.58 -16.15 -7.43
C SER A 41 -4.05 -17.21 -6.47
N ARG A 42 -2.76 -17.16 -6.11
CA ARG A 42 -2.13 -18.05 -5.13
C ARG A 42 -2.18 -17.50 -3.70
N GLY A 43 -2.88 -16.38 -3.47
CA GLY A 43 -3.00 -15.71 -2.18
C GLY A 43 -1.86 -14.74 -1.87
N GLY A 44 -0.99 -14.43 -2.85
CA GLY A 44 0.02 -13.40 -2.71
C GLY A 44 -0.55 -11.98 -2.85
N SER A 45 0.29 -10.99 -2.57
CA SER A 45 -0.07 -9.57 -2.57
C SER A 45 0.86 -8.79 -3.50
N PRO A 46 0.70 -8.92 -4.84
CA PRO A 46 1.61 -8.33 -5.80
C PRO A 46 1.59 -6.81 -5.70
N MET A 47 2.76 -6.22 -5.50
CA MET A 47 2.95 -4.76 -5.46
C MET A 47 4.29 -4.39 -6.11
N SER A 48 4.34 -3.25 -6.79
CA SER A 48 5.61 -2.72 -7.26
C SER A 48 6.44 -2.20 -6.09
N SER A 49 7.78 -2.32 -6.17
CA SER A 49 8.68 -2.02 -5.04
C SER A 49 8.53 -0.59 -4.49
N ASN A 50 8.23 0.38 -5.36
CA ASN A 50 7.96 1.77 -4.96
C ASN A 50 6.67 1.89 -4.12
N ILE A 51 5.62 1.15 -4.46
CA ILE A 51 4.34 1.15 -3.75
C ILE A 51 4.50 0.47 -2.39
N ALA A 52 5.20 -0.65 -2.33
CA ALA A 52 5.53 -1.32 -1.07
C ALA A 52 6.31 -0.40 -0.11
N ARG A 53 7.32 0.32 -0.61
CA ARG A 53 8.07 1.30 0.19
C ARG A 53 7.19 2.45 0.70
N LYS A 54 6.29 2.97 -0.13
CA LYS A 54 5.33 4.01 0.28
C LYS A 54 4.42 3.53 1.40
N LEU A 55 3.88 2.33 1.28
CA LEU A 55 3.04 1.72 2.32
C LEU A 55 3.76 1.59 3.65
N LEU A 56 5.00 1.10 3.64
CA LEU A 56 5.82 1.02 4.84
C LEU A 56 6.04 2.41 5.46
N ASN A 57 6.34 3.42 4.65
CA ASN A 57 6.53 4.80 5.13
C ASN A 57 5.25 5.36 5.76
N ILE A 58 4.08 5.16 5.12
CA ILE A 58 2.78 5.59 5.63
C ILE A 58 2.51 4.92 6.99
N PHE A 59 2.76 3.61 7.08
CA PHE A 59 2.54 2.84 8.31
C PHE A 59 3.43 3.32 9.47
N VAL A 60 4.73 3.52 9.20
CA VAL A 60 5.68 4.03 10.21
C VAL A 60 5.29 5.44 10.67
N ARG A 61 4.94 6.34 9.74
CA ARG A 61 4.48 7.71 10.06
C ARG A 61 3.22 7.70 10.91
N LYS A 62 2.23 6.85 10.58
CA LYS A 62 0.98 6.72 11.34
C LYS A 62 1.24 6.24 12.76
N LYS A 63 2.14 5.26 12.95
CA LYS A 63 2.54 4.76 14.28
C LYS A 63 3.17 5.86 15.13
N ILE A 64 4.06 6.67 14.55
CA ILE A 64 4.71 7.78 15.27
C ILE A 64 3.67 8.82 15.71
N LYS A 65 2.72 9.17 14.83
CA LYS A 65 1.69 10.16 15.17
C LYS A 65 0.80 9.71 16.34
N GLN A 66 0.35 8.44 16.33
CA GLN A 66 -0.46 7.88 17.42
C GLN A 66 0.27 7.84 18.77
N ASN A 67 1.56 7.51 18.79
CA ASN A 67 2.35 7.49 20.03
C ASN A 67 2.49 8.89 20.66
N ASN A 68 2.58 9.94 19.84
CA ASN A 68 2.70 11.29 20.32
C ASN A 68 1.37 11.78 20.92
N GLU A 69 0.25 11.55 20.24
CA GLU A 69 -1.09 11.95 20.72
C GLU A 69 -1.46 11.29 22.06
N ASN A 70 -1.12 10.00 22.24
CA ASN A 70 -1.38 9.28 23.49
C ASN A 70 -0.55 9.81 24.68
N SER A 71 0.65 10.36 24.44
CA SER A 71 1.52 10.92 25.49
C SER A 71 1.00 12.24 26.06
N TYR A 72 0.20 13.00 25.30
CA TYR A 72 -0.41 14.26 25.77
C TYR A 72 -1.75 14.04 26.49
N GLY A 73 -2.44 12.93 26.24
CA GLY A 73 -3.73 12.60 26.87
C GLY A 73 -3.65 12.10 28.31
N GLN A 74 -2.48 11.65 28.77
CA GLN A 74 -2.27 11.09 30.13
C GLN A 74 -1.82 12.12 31.17
N ARG A 75 -1.77 13.41 30.81
CA ARG A 75 -1.39 14.52 31.72
C ARG A 75 -2.57 15.36 32.21
N LYS A 76 -3.81 14.88 32.10
CA LYS A 76 -4.99 15.52 32.67
C LYS A 76 -5.67 14.63 33.70
#